data_AF-A0A7C5MTA1-F1
#
_entry.id   AF-A0A7C5MTA1-F1
#
_cell.length_a   1.000
_cell.length_b   1.000
_cell.length_c   1.000
_cell.angle_alpha   90.00
_cell.angle_beta   90.00
_cell.angle_gamma   90.00
#
_symmetry.space_group_name_H-M   'P 1'
#
loop_
_entity.id
_entity.type
_entity.pdbx_description
1 polymer ?
#
loop_
_entity_poly.entity_id
_entity_poly.type
_entity_poly.pdbx_seq_one_letter_code
_entity_poly.pdbx_strand_id
1 'polypeptide(L)'
;RIRAFRPLPVEGIRKALENAKAIAVMDRSMSFGGYGGAVFHEVRHALYDSGRRPFVVNYIYGLGGRDTSPMQIHAIYKDLQEIVEKNHVETPIRYVGLRE
;
A
#
# COMPACT_ATOMS: atom_id res chain seq x y z
N ARG A 1 -4.72 -9.08 -5.51
CA ARG A 1 -3.68 -9.80 -4.73
C ARG A 1 -2.53 -10.17 -5.66
N ILE A 2 -1.31 -9.77 -5.35
CA ILE A 2 -0.12 -10.14 -6.13
C ILE A 2 0.08 -11.67 -6.05
N ARG A 3 0.24 -12.30 -7.21
CA ARG A 3 0.44 -13.76 -7.34
C ARG A 3 1.88 -14.13 -7.69
N ALA A 4 2.59 -13.26 -8.41
CA ALA A 4 4.00 -13.38 -8.72
C ALA A 4 4.70 -12.07 -8.35
N PHE A 5 5.80 -12.16 -7.59
CA PHE A 5 6.63 -11.01 -7.24
C PHE A 5 7.86 -10.88 -8.16
N ARG A 6 8.34 -12.02 -8.67
CA ARG A 6 9.45 -12.13 -9.63
C ARG A 6 9.15 -13.21 -10.67
N PRO A 7 9.26 -12.93 -11.98
CA PRO A 7 9.38 -11.58 -12.55
C PRO A 7 8.19 -10.69 -12.14
N LEU A 8 8.42 -9.39 -11.96
CA LEU A 8 7.38 -8.48 -11.50
C LEU A 8 6.36 -8.23 -12.63
N PRO A 9 5.05 -8.45 -12.40
CA PRO A 9 4.02 -8.28 -13.43
C PRO A 9 3.61 -6.81 -13.58
N VAL A 10 4.53 -5.95 -14.06
CA VAL A 10 4.34 -4.48 -14.14
C VAL A 10 3.04 -4.10 -14.86
N GLU A 11 2.81 -4.65 -16.05
CA GLU A 11 1.62 -4.31 -16.85
C GLU A 11 0.32 -4.76 -16.16
N GLY A 12 0.34 -5.94 -15.55
CA GLY A 12 -0.79 -6.45 -14.78
C GLY A 12 -1.11 -5.57 -13.56
N ILE A 13 -0.08 -5.04 -12.88
CA ILE A 13 -0.24 -4.10 -11.77
C ILE A 13 -0.85 -2.78 -12.26
N ARG A 14 -0.32 -2.19 -13.34
CA ARG A 14 -0.82 -0.93 -13.91
C ARG A 14 -2.28 -1.05 -14.31
N LYS A 15 -2.62 -2.07 -15.10
CA LYS A 15 -4.00 -2.32 -15.55
C LYS A 15 -4.97 -2.54 -14.39
N ALA A 16 -4.58 -3.33 -13.38
CA ALA A 16 -5.45 -3.59 -12.23
C ALA A 16 -5.72 -2.35 -11.36
N LEU A 17 -4.85 -1.34 -11.42
CA LEU A 17 -4.89 -0.15 -10.57
C LEU A 17 -5.29 1.12 -11.34
N GLU A 18 -5.58 1.04 -12.63
CA GLU A 18 -5.74 2.19 -13.54
C GLU A 18 -6.86 3.17 -13.14
N ASN A 19 -7.88 2.70 -12.42
CA ASN A 19 -9.04 3.48 -12.00
C ASN A 19 -9.02 3.85 -10.51
N ALA A 20 -7.97 3.46 -9.77
CA ALA A 20 -7.87 3.78 -8.36
C ALA A 20 -7.49 5.26 -8.16
N LYS A 21 -8.11 5.92 -7.18
CA LYS A 21 -7.72 7.27 -6.71
C LYS A 21 -6.67 7.21 -5.60
N ALA A 22 -6.79 6.20 -4.73
CA ALA A 22 -5.84 5.89 -3.68
C ALA A 22 -5.69 4.38 -3.55
N ILE A 23 -4.50 3.94 -3.15
CA ILE A 23 -4.08 2.54 -3.11
C ILE A 23 -3.40 2.28 -1.76
N ALA A 24 -3.99 1.38 -0.98
CA ALA A 24 -3.32 0.78 0.17
C ALA A 24 -2.47 -0.41 -0.28
N VAL A 25 -1.15 -0.31 -0.09
CA VAL A 25 -0.23 -1.42 -0.28
C VAL A 25 0.05 -2.06 1.07
N MET A 26 -0.38 -3.30 1.22
CA MET A 26 -0.28 -4.08 2.44
C MET A 26 1.02 -4.90 2.43
N ASP A 27 1.97 -4.57 3.31
CA ASP A 27 3.22 -5.31 3.46
C ASP A 27 3.29 -5.98 4.85
N ARG A 28 3.59 -7.29 4.88
CA ARG A 28 3.84 -8.02 6.13
C ARG A 28 5.27 -7.86 6.67
N SER A 29 6.01 -6.94 6.08
CA SER A 29 7.42 -6.70 6.36
C SER A 29 7.73 -5.23 6.17
N MET A 30 8.77 -4.77 6.85
CA MET A 30 9.42 -3.50 6.55
C MET A 30 10.81 -3.79 6.00
N SER A 31 11.25 -3.02 5.02
CA SER A 31 12.65 -3.04 4.59
C SER A 31 13.45 -2.04 5.42
N PHE A 32 14.24 -2.53 6.38
CA PHE A 32 15.17 -1.67 7.14
C PHE A 32 16.10 -0.93 6.17
N GLY A 33 16.23 0.40 6.33
CA GLY A 33 16.97 1.27 5.43
C GLY A 33 16.21 1.72 4.17
N GLY A 34 15.00 1.20 3.94
CA GLY A 34 14.08 1.64 2.89
C GLY A 34 12.92 2.47 3.42
N TYR A 35 12.27 3.22 2.52
CA TYR A 35 11.07 4.00 2.87
C TYR A 35 9.80 3.18 2.60
N GLY A 36 9.52 2.19 3.46
CA GLY A 36 8.38 1.26 3.34
C GLY A 36 8.77 -0.19 3.04
N GLY A 37 7.76 -1.01 2.75
CA GLY A 37 7.91 -2.43 2.40
C GLY A 37 8.22 -2.67 0.92
N ALA A 38 8.62 -3.91 0.61
CA ALA A 38 9.05 -4.30 -0.72
C ALA A 38 7.92 -4.20 -1.76
N VAL A 39 6.70 -4.63 -1.42
CA VAL A 39 5.57 -4.54 -2.37
C VAL A 39 5.21 -3.09 -2.65
N PHE A 40 5.24 -2.23 -1.63
CA PHE A 40 5.02 -0.80 -1.80
C PHE A 40 6.00 -0.16 -2.79
N HIS A 41 7.29 -0.50 -2.71
CA HIS A 41 8.28 -0.01 -3.67
C HIS A 41 7.98 -0.46 -5.09
N GLU A 42 7.63 -1.73 -5.29
CA GLU A 42 7.32 -2.25 -6.63
C GLU A 42 6.06 -1.65 -7.23
N VAL A 43 5.02 -1.42 -6.42
CA VAL A 43 3.79 -0.77 -6.89
C VAL A 43 4.07 0.67 -7.29
N ARG A 44 4.85 1.42 -6.50
CA ARG A 44 5.24 2.79 -6.86
C ARG A 44 6.10 2.81 -8.12
N HIS A 45 7.02 1.87 -8.27
CA HIS A 45 7.84 1.72 -9.47
C HIS A 45 6.97 1.43 -10.70
N ALA A 46 6.06 0.45 -10.62
CA ALA A 46 5.17 0.11 -11.73
C ALA A 46 4.27 1.29 -12.18
N LEU A 47 3.90 2.16 -11.23
CA LEU A 47 3.08 3.34 -11.48
C LEU A 47 3.90 4.61 -11.79
N TYR A 48 5.23 4.57 -11.75
CA TYR A 48 6.07 5.78 -11.88
C TYR A 48 5.85 6.50 -13.22
N ASP A 49 5.88 5.72 -14.31
CA ASP A 49 5.61 6.19 -15.68
C ASP A 49 4.12 6.13 -16.05
N SER A 50 3.23 6.03 -15.07
CA SER A 50 1.79 6.11 -15.31
C SER A 50 1.38 7.57 -15.46
N GLY A 51 0.59 7.88 -16.50
CA GLY A 51 -0.03 9.19 -16.65
C GLY A 51 -1.00 9.53 -15.51
N ARG A 52 -1.48 8.50 -14.80
CA ARG A 52 -2.29 8.65 -13.58
C ARG A 52 -1.44 8.39 -12.35
N ARG A 53 -1.48 9.32 -11.40
CA ARG A 53 -0.72 9.29 -10.15
C ARG A 53 -1.68 9.18 -8.96
N PRO A 54 -2.18 7.98 -8.64
CA PRO A 54 -2.99 7.78 -7.45
C PRO A 54 -2.15 8.00 -6.18
N PHE A 55 -2.82 8.29 -5.07
CA PHE A 55 -2.17 8.23 -3.76
C PHE A 55 -1.78 6.79 -3.46
N VAL A 56 -0.53 6.54 -3.07
CA VAL A 56 -0.07 5.19 -2.70
C VAL A 56 0.45 5.26 -1.26
N VAL A 57 -0.17 4.48 -0.38
CA VAL A 57 0.16 4.44 1.05
C VAL A 57 0.50 3.01 1.44
N ASN A 58 1.57 2.84 2.20
CA ASN A 58 1.99 1.55 2.73
C ASN A 58 1.39 1.33 4.11
N TYR A 59 0.77 0.17 4.31
CA TYR A 59 0.30 -0.30 5.60
C TYR A 59 1.10 -1.54 5.97
N ILE A 60 2.04 -1.37 6.90
CA ILE A 60 2.84 -2.44 7.47
C ILE A 60 2.01 -3.13 8.53
N TYR A 61 1.71 -4.41 8.32
CA TYR A 61 0.72 -5.13 9.10
C TYR A 61 1.19 -6.54 9.45
N GLY A 62 0.59 -7.15 10.48
CA GLY A 62 0.89 -8.53 10.85
C GLY A 62 2.33 -8.80 11.27
N LEU A 63 3.07 -7.76 11.68
CA LEU A 63 4.42 -7.91 12.21
C LEU A 63 4.42 -8.85 13.42
N GLY A 64 5.40 -9.75 13.47
CA GLY A 64 5.48 -10.78 14.51
C GLY A 64 4.39 -11.85 14.43
N GLY A 65 3.77 -12.05 13.26
CA GLY A 65 2.72 -13.06 13.06
C GLY A 65 1.36 -12.67 13.64
N ARG A 66 1.15 -11.38 13.94
CA ARG A 66 -0.13 -10.89 14.46
C ARG A 66 -1.25 -11.03 13.42
N ASP A 67 -2.44 -11.36 13.91
CA ASP A 67 -3.63 -11.40 13.08
C ASP A 67 -4.06 -10.01 12.63
N THR A 68 -4.71 -9.97 11.47
CA THR A 68 -5.27 -8.74 10.89
C THR A 68 -6.79 -8.83 10.94
N SER A 69 -7.41 -7.99 11.76
CA SER A 69 -8.86 -8.05 11.94
C SER A 69 -9.59 -7.35 10.79
N PRO A 70 -10.84 -7.73 10.49
CA PRO A 70 -11.68 -7.00 9.54
C PRO A 70 -11.84 -5.51 9.90
N MET A 71 -11.84 -5.17 11.20
CA MET A 71 -11.91 -3.76 11.65
C MET A 71 -10.66 -2.97 11.25
N GLN A 72 -9.48 -3.57 11.31
CA GLN A 72 -8.25 -2.93 10.84
C GLN A 72 -8.29 -2.68 9.34
N ILE A 73 -8.79 -3.64 8.56
CA ILE A 73 -8.99 -3.48 7.11
C ILE A 73 -10.00 -2.36 6.83
N HIS A 74 -11.10 -2.29 7.59
CA HIS A 74 -12.08 -1.21 7.47
C HIS A 74 -11.47 0.16 7.76
N ALA A 75 -10.65 0.28 8.81
CA ALA A 75 -9.95 1.52 9.14
C ALA A 75 -9.00 1.96 8.02
N ILE A 76 -8.30 1.02 7.36
CA ILE A 76 -7.46 1.32 6.19
C ILE A 76 -8.29 1.92 5.04
N TYR A 77 -9.46 1.34 4.74
CA TYR A 77 -10.33 1.90 3.70
C TYR A 77 -10.83 3.31 4.04
N LYS A 78 -11.22 3.54 5.30
CA LYS A 78 -11.62 4.87 5.77
C LYS A 78 -10.49 5.89 5.62
N ASP A 79 -9.26 5.51 5.99
CA ASP A 79 -8.07 6.36 5.82
C ASP A 79 -7.81 6.71 4.35
N LEU A 80 -7.96 5.75 3.43
CA LEU A 80 -7.86 6.03 1.99
C LEU A 80 -8.94 7.00 1.50
N GLN A 81 -10.18 6.90 2.01
CA GLN A 81 -11.25 7.83 1.67
C GLN A 81 -10.91 9.24 2.13
N GLU A 82 -10.45 9.40 3.37
CA GLU A 82 -10.02 10.70 3.90
C GLU A 82 -8.86 11.30 3.12
N ILE A 83 -7.89 10.48 2.68
CA ILE A 83 -6.78 10.93 1.83
C ILE A 83 -7.30 11.49 0.50
N VAL A 84 -8.26 10.81 -0.12
CA VAL A 84 -8.87 11.26 -1.38
C VAL A 84 -9.64 12.57 -1.17
N GLU A 85 -10.40 12.68 -0.09
CA GLU A 85 -11.17 13.89 0.25
C GLU A 85 -10.26 15.09 0.55
N LYS A 86 -9.20 14.88 1.33
CA LYS A 86 -8.20 15.90 1.68
C LYS A 86 -7.21 16.18 0.54
N ASN A 87 -7.18 15.31 -0.47
CA ASN A 87 -6.21 15.32 -1.56
C ASN A 87 -4.74 15.39 -1.06
N HIS A 88 -4.46 14.73 0.07
CA HIS A 88 -3.17 14.82 0.75
C HIS A 88 -2.85 13.52 1.51
N VAL A 89 -1.57 13.13 1.49
CA VAL A 89 -1.03 12.03 2.29
C VAL A 89 -0.03 12.62 3.28
N GLU A 90 -0.39 12.64 4.55
CA GLU A 90 0.48 13.12 5.63
C GLU A 90 1.62 12.13 5.90
N THR A 91 1.26 10.88 6.23
CA THR A 91 2.23 9.80 6.50
C THR A 91 2.05 8.68 5.48
N PRO A 92 2.98 8.50 4.52
CA PRO A 92 2.90 7.46 3.49
C PRO A 92 3.12 6.04 4.01
N ILE A 93 3.81 5.89 5.16
CA ILE A 93 4.13 4.59 5.76
C ILE A 93 3.43 4.50 7.11
N ARG A 94 2.52 3.55 7.27
CA ARG A 94 1.68 3.40 8.45
C ARG A 94 1.81 2.01 9.02
N TYR A 95 1.77 1.90 10.35
CA TYR A 95 1.81 0.62 11.05
C TYR A 95 0.43 0.28 11.58
N VAL A 96 0.03 -0.97 11.39
CA VAL A 96 -1.30 -1.44 11.76
C VAL A 96 -1.18 -2.53 12.82
N GLY A 97 -1.88 -2.36 13.95
CA GLY A 97 -1.94 -3.37 15.01
C GLY A 97 -0.67 -3.47 15.86
N LEU A 98 0.11 -2.38 15.96
CA LEU A 98 1.13 -2.27 16.99
C LEU A 98 0.46 -2.02 18.35
N ARG A 99 1.02 -2.63 19.39
CA ARG A 99 0.75 -2.25 20.78
C ARG A 99 1.87 -1.31 21.19
N GLU A 100 1.54 -0.33 22.02
CA GLU A 100 2.51 0.52 22.72
C GLU A 100 3.49 -0.33 23.55
#